data_AF-C1BRL5-F1
#
_entry.id   AF-C1BRL5-F1
#
_cell.length_a   1.000
_cell.length_b   1.000
_cell.length_c   1.000
_cell.angle_alpha   90.00
_cell.angle_beta   90.00
_cell.angle_gamma   90.00
#
_symmetry.space_group_name_H-M   'P 1'
#
loop_
_entity.id
_entity.type
_entity.pdbx_description
1 polymer ?
#
loop_
_entity_poly.entity_id
_entity_poly.type
_entity_poly.pdbx_seq_one_letter_code
_entity_poly.pdbx_strand_id
1 'polypeptide(L)'
;MSTARGNSGPRTRPQRHQNSTSWDSSKNKTDSKTKMIMNLVVSDHCCPKCSGVIQWKIDYGKYKPLSRPGKCVRCQERRIKQAYHTLCENCTSEGGGLCAKCGESWSKEEDGDEDIEEDT
;
A
#
# COMPACT_ATOMS: atom_id res chain seq x y z
N MET A 1 -35.79 -21.50 -3.96
CA MET A 1 -34.42 -21.01 -3.68
C MET A 1 -33.75 -22.01 -2.76
N SER A 2 -32.68 -22.66 -3.21
CA SER A 2 -31.97 -23.70 -2.44
C SER A 2 -31.18 -23.07 -1.28
N THR A 3 -31.46 -23.51 -0.06
CA THR A 3 -30.84 -23.05 1.20
C THR A 3 -29.67 -23.95 1.65
N ALA A 4 -29.25 -24.91 0.82
CA ALA A 4 -28.17 -25.82 1.15
C ALA A 4 -26.83 -25.06 1.21
N ARG A 5 -26.25 -24.94 2.41
CA ARG A 5 -24.83 -24.60 2.56
C ARG A 5 -24.04 -25.67 1.81
N GLY A 6 -23.40 -25.28 0.71
CA GLY A 6 -22.67 -26.20 -0.16
C GLY A 6 -21.74 -27.09 0.65
N ASN A 7 -21.84 -28.40 0.44
CA ASN A 7 -21.07 -29.50 1.02
C ASN A 7 -19.73 -29.06 1.67
N SER A 8 -19.79 -28.63 2.93
CA SER A 8 -18.72 -27.93 3.64
C SER A 8 -17.83 -28.88 4.41
N GLY A 9 -17.40 -29.97 3.78
CA GLY A 9 -16.23 -30.72 4.25
C GLY A 9 -14.96 -29.94 3.91
N PRO A 10 -13.87 -30.04 4.70
CA PRO A 10 -12.58 -29.48 4.31
C PRO A 10 -12.20 -30.07 2.94
N ARG A 11 -11.97 -29.21 1.94
CA ARG A 11 -11.54 -29.66 0.61
C ARG A 11 -10.20 -30.38 0.77
N THR A 12 -10.15 -31.66 0.43
CA THR A 12 -8.93 -32.49 0.49
C THR A 12 -7.90 -32.11 -0.57
N ARG A 13 -8.30 -31.41 -1.63
CA ARG A 13 -7.44 -31.08 -2.77
C ARG A 13 -7.28 -29.57 -2.93
N PRO A 14 -6.04 -29.08 -3.19
CA PRO A 14 -5.82 -27.67 -3.51
C PRO A 14 -6.49 -27.29 -4.83
N GLN A 15 -6.62 -25.97 -5.06
CA GLN A 15 -7.13 -25.42 -6.32
C GLN A 15 -6.34 -26.02 -7.51
N ARG A 16 -7.04 -26.52 -8.54
CA ARG A 16 -6.42 -27.17 -9.72
C ARG A 16 -5.49 -26.22 -10.49
N HIS A 17 -5.82 -24.93 -10.50
CA HIS A 17 -5.07 -23.89 -11.20
C HIS A 17 -4.52 -22.96 -10.15
N GLN A 18 -3.25 -23.15 -9.80
CA GLN A 18 -2.51 -22.28 -8.88
C GLN A 18 -1.87 -21.15 -9.67
N ASN A 19 -1.81 -19.95 -9.11
CA ASN A 19 -1.04 -18.86 -9.70
C ASN A 19 0.44 -19.10 -9.38
N SER A 20 1.24 -19.44 -10.40
CA SER A 20 2.68 -19.67 -10.25
C SER A 20 3.51 -18.38 -10.22
N THR A 21 2.97 -17.30 -10.78
CA THR A 21 3.60 -15.98 -10.81
C THR A 21 2.62 -14.93 -10.33
N SER A 22 3.13 -13.91 -9.64
CA SER A 22 2.34 -12.72 -9.31
C SER A 22 1.94 -11.99 -10.60
N TRP A 23 0.77 -11.37 -10.57
CA TRP A 23 0.39 -10.50 -11.67
C TRP A 23 1.28 -9.26 -11.68
N ASP A 24 1.78 -8.92 -12.86
CA ASP A 24 2.68 -7.80 -13.08
C ASP A 24 2.03 -6.85 -14.11
N SER A 25 1.80 -5.62 -13.69
CA SER A 25 1.15 -4.60 -14.51
C SER A 25 2.08 -4.01 -15.57
N SER A 26 3.40 -4.12 -15.42
CA SER A 26 4.39 -3.62 -16.39
C SER A 26 4.38 -4.40 -17.71
N LYS A 27 3.97 -5.69 -17.68
CA LYS A 27 3.98 -6.58 -18.85
C LYS A 27 3.04 -6.13 -19.97
N ASN A 28 1.89 -5.56 -19.61
CA ASN A 28 0.81 -5.27 -20.58
C ASN A 28 0.42 -3.79 -20.67
N LYS A 29 0.85 -2.94 -19.72
CA LYS A 29 0.54 -1.51 -19.73
C LYS A 29 1.79 -0.71 -20.07
N THR A 30 1.83 -0.17 -21.28
CA THR A 30 2.94 0.67 -21.78
C THR A 30 2.73 2.16 -21.58
N ASP A 31 1.59 2.56 -21.00
CA ASP A 31 1.23 3.96 -20.77
C ASP A 31 2.27 4.69 -19.90
N SER A 32 2.67 5.90 -20.32
CA SER A 32 3.60 6.75 -19.57
C SER A 32 3.13 7.04 -18.14
N LYS A 33 1.81 7.25 -17.97
CA LYS A 33 1.18 7.44 -16.65
C LYS A 33 1.33 6.21 -15.76
N THR A 34 1.16 5.01 -16.32
CA THR A 34 1.31 3.77 -15.54
C THR A 34 2.76 3.59 -15.10
N LYS A 35 3.74 3.84 -15.99
CA LYS A 35 5.16 3.80 -15.62
C LYS A 35 5.51 4.79 -14.50
N MET A 36 4.98 6.01 -14.55
CA MET A 36 5.16 7.00 -13.48
C MET A 36 4.60 6.52 -12.14
N ILE A 37 3.44 5.87 -12.16
CA ILE A 37 2.81 5.32 -10.94
C ILE A 37 3.61 4.14 -10.39
N MET A 38 4.17 3.27 -11.23
CA MET A 38 5.00 2.14 -10.78
C MET A 38 6.27 2.61 -10.08
N ASN A 39 6.88 3.70 -10.56
CA ASN A 39 8.08 4.29 -9.97
C ASN A 39 7.78 5.15 -8.72
N LEU A 40 6.51 5.24 -8.29
CA LEU A 40 6.14 6.02 -7.12
C LEU A 40 6.56 5.27 -5.85
N VAL A 41 7.47 5.87 -5.09
CA VAL A 41 7.85 5.38 -3.77
C VAL A 41 6.68 5.63 -2.80
N VAL A 42 6.21 4.58 -2.14
CA VAL A 42 5.20 4.70 -1.09
C VAL A 42 5.81 5.47 0.08
N SER A 43 5.19 6.59 0.44
CA SER A 43 5.71 7.49 1.46
C SER A 43 5.87 6.82 2.83
N ASP A 44 6.95 7.17 3.51
CA ASP A 44 7.35 6.68 4.83
C ASP A 44 6.43 7.03 6.00
N HIS A 45 5.41 7.85 5.76
CA HIS A 45 4.49 8.32 6.81
C HIS A 45 3.29 7.38 7.02
N CYS A 46 3.32 6.17 6.47
CA CYS A 46 2.27 5.15 6.64
C CYS A 46 2.76 3.96 7.47
N CYS A 47 1.87 3.34 8.25
CA CYS A 47 2.16 2.06 8.92
C CYS A 47 2.28 0.91 7.89
N PRO A 48 2.93 -0.23 8.22
CA PRO A 48 3.22 -1.34 7.31
C PRO A 48 1.96 -1.91 6.65
N LYS A 49 0.88 -1.95 7.43
CA LYS A 49 -0.42 -2.38 6.94
C LYS A 49 -0.95 -1.43 5.85
N CYS A 50 -0.84 -0.13 6.06
CA CYS A 50 -1.33 0.86 5.12
C CYS A 50 -0.42 1.01 3.90
N SER A 51 0.90 0.96 4.09
CA SER A 51 1.87 0.97 3.00
C SER A 51 1.66 -0.25 2.09
N GLY A 52 1.48 -1.45 2.65
CA GLY A 52 1.16 -2.66 1.87
C GLY A 52 -0.13 -2.53 1.05
N VAL A 53 -1.17 -1.90 1.59
CA VAL A 53 -2.42 -1.63 0.84
C VAL A 53 -2.19 -0.64 -0.31
N ILE A 54 -1.36 0.39 -0.11
CA ILE A 54 -1.03 1.37 -1.15
C ILE A 54 -0.14 0.71 -2.21
N GLN A 55 0.88 -0.05 -1.80
CA GLN A 55 1.78 -0.79 -2.67
C GLN A 55 0.99 -1.77 -3.55
N TRP A 56 0.09 -2.56 -2.96
CA TRP A 56 -0.79 -3.43 -3.73
C TRP A 56 -1.60 -2.66 -4.77
N LYS A 57 -2.10 -1.45 -4.47
CA LYS A 57 -2.80 -0.64 -5.47
C LYS A 57 -1.87 -0.20 -6.59
N ILE A 58 -0.61 0.11 -6.30
CA ILE A 58 0.41 0.45 -7.30
C ILE A 58 0.69 -0.78 -8.17
N ASP A 59 1.15 -1.88 -7.59
CA ASP A 59 1.50 -3.12 -8.29
C ASP A 59 0.37 -3.60 -9.19
N TYR A 60 -0.87 -3.53 -8.68
CA TYR A 60 -2.06 -3.98 -9.38
C TYR A 60 -2.69 -2.91 -10.30
N GLY A 61 -2.02 -1.77 -10.53
CA GLY A 61 -2.49 -0.71 -11.41
C GLY A 61 -3.88 -0.15 -11.04
N LYS A 62 -4.25 -0.25 -9.75
CA LYS A 62 -5.50 0.27 -9.16
C LYS A 62 -5.27 1.59 -8.42
N TYR A 63 -4.04 2.08 -8.37
CA TYR A 63 -3.69 3.37 -7.79
C TYR A 63 -4.31 4.51 -8.60
N LYS A 64 -4.89 5.48 -7.91
CA LYS A 64 -5.55 6.64 -8.51
C LYS A 64 -4.92 7.90 -7.93
N PRO A 65 -4.04 8.59 -8.70
CA PRO A 65 -3.40 9.80 -8.22
C PRO A 65 -4.43 10.92 -8.01
N LEU A 66 -4.10 11.85 -7.12
CA LEU A 66 -4.89 13.06 -6.92
C LEU A 66 -4.59 14.07 -8.04
N SER A 67 -5.64 14.69 -8.58
CA SER A 67 -5.47 15.83 -9.51
C SER A 67 -5.24 17.15 -8.78
N ARG A 68 -5.74 17.27 -7.55
CA ARG A 68 -5.63 18.46 -6.70
C ARG A 68 -5.32 18.00 -5.26
N PRO A 69 -4.60 18.81 -4.46
CA PRO A 69 -4.32 18.47 -3.08
C PRO A 69 -5.60 18.17 -2.28
N GLY A 70 -5.59 17.11 -1.49
CA GLY A 70 -6.68 16.70 -0.60
C GLY A 70 -6.73 17.55 0.68
N LYS A 71 -7.89 17.57 1.34
CA LYS A 71 -8.09 18.25 2.63
C LYS A 71 -7.59 17.35 3.78
N CYS A 72 -6.70 17.87 4.60
CA CYS A 72 -6.23 17.21 5.83
C CYS A 72 -7.35 17.15 6.87
N VAL A 73 -7.54 15.99 7.52
CA VAL A 73 -8.54 15.85 8.59
C VAL A 73 -8.15 16.66 9.83
N ARG A 74 -6.85 16.82 10.11
CA ARG A 74 -6.35 17.50 11.32
C ARG A 74 -6.27 19.03 11.16
N CYS A 75 -5.46 19.53 10.23
CA CYS A 75 -5.33 20.99 10.03
C CYS A 75 -6.43 21.60 9.14
N GLN A 76 -7.28 20.78 8.51
CA GLN A 76 -8.36 21.22 7.62
C GLN A 76 -7.91 21.98 6.34
N GLU A 77 -6.62 22.08 6.10
CA GLU A 77 -6.07 22.71 4.90
C GLU A 77 -5.91 21.70 3.74
N ARG A 78 -5.88 22.21 2.52
CA ARG A 78 -5.69 21.40 1.30
C ARG A 78 -4.20 21.14 1.02
N ARG A 79 -3.54 20.37 1.89
CA ARG A 79 -2.09 20.09 1.82
C ARG A 79 -1.73 18.63 1.56
N ILE A 80 -2.71 17.73 1.39
CA ILE A 80 -2.42 16.33 1.08
C ILE A 80 -2.01 16.19 -0.38
N LYS A 81 -0.73 15.85 -0.64
CA LYS A 81 -0.19 15.64 -1.99
C LYS A 81 -0.34 14.19 -2.46
N GLN A 82 -0.18 13.24 -1.55
CA GLN A 82 -0.22 11.81 -1.85
C GLN A 82 -1.65 11.26 -1.85
N ALA A 83 -1.98 10.36 -2.78
CA ALA A 83 -3.31 9.76 -2.82
C ALA A 83 -3.50 8.77 -1.66
N TYR A 84 -4.76 8.59 -1.26
CA TYR A 84 -5.19 7.70 -0.15
C TYR A 84 -4.74 8.12 1.25
N HIS A 85 -4.16 9.30 1.41
CA HIS A 85 -3.87 9.88 2.72
C HIS A 85 -5.06 10.70 3.23
N THR A 86 -5.22 10.72 4.55
CA THR A 86 -6.21 11.50 5.31
C THR A 86 -5.55 12.62 6.11
N LEU A 87 -4.25 12.50 6.41
CA LEU A 87 -3.43 13.51 7.07
C LEU A 87 -2.35 14.04 6.12
N CYS A 88 -1.96 15.30 6.29
CA CYS A 88 -0.80 15.87 5.61
C CYS A 88 0.49 15.51 6.35
N GLU A 89 1.63 15.63 5.64
CA GLU A 89 2.97 15.31 6.15
C GLU A 89 3.31 16.08 7.43
N ASN A 90 2.96 17.37 7.51
CA ASN A 90 3.20 18.16 8.72
C ASN A 90 2.43 17.60 9.92
N CYS A 91 1.15 17.26 9.74
CA CYS A 91 0.30 16.74 10.81
C CYS A 91 0.69 15.33 11.28
N THR A 92 1.35 14.54 10.42
CA THR A 92 1.90 13.24 10.81
C THR A 92 3.18 13.39 11.62
N SER A 93 4.05 14.32 11.24
CA SER A 93 5.31 14.59 11.94
C SER A 93 5.09 15.27 13.29
N GLU A 94 4.25 16.31 13.35
CA GLU A 94 3.88 16.99 14.60
C GLU A 94 3.10 16.08 15.57
N GLY A 95 2.43 15.06 15.05
CA GLY A 95 1.58 14.15 15.81
C GLY A 95 2.30 13.02 16.54
N GLY A 96 3.64 12.93 16.42
CA GLY A 96 4.42 11.87 17.08
C GLY A 96 4.30 10.49 16.42
N GLY A 97 4.27 10.42 15.08
CA GLY A 97 4.29 9.13 14.37
C GLY A 97 2.90 8.55 14.09
N LEU A 98 1.94 9.40 13.73
CA LEU A 98 0.63 8.96 13.24
C LEU A 98 0.70 8.54 11.76
N CYS A 99 -0.01 7.47 11.40
CA CYS A 99 -0.12 7.04 10.01
C CYS A 99 -0.92 8.05 9.17
N ALA A 100 -0.36 8.46 8.03
CA ALA A 100 -0.98 9.40 7.09
C ALA A 100 -2.32 8.91 6.50
N LYS A 101 -2.59 7.61 6.53
CA LYS A 101 -3.80 6.98 5.96
C LYS A 101 -4.86 6.65 7.02
N CYS A 102 -4.52 5.86 8.04
CA CYS A 102 -5.48 5.47 9.08
C CYS A 102 -5.49 6.38 10.32
N GLY A 103 -4.47 7.21 10.53
CA GLY A 103 -4.36 8.10 11.68
C GLY A 103 -3.97 7.41 12.99
N GLU A 104 -3.68 6.11 12.97
CA GLU A 104 -3.21 5.35 14.13
C GLU A 104 -1.70 5.55 14.34
N SER A 105 -1.25 5.58 15.60
CA SER A 105 0.18 5.61 15.95
C SER A 105 0.82 4.26 15.65
N TRP A 106 2.04 4.28 15.10
CA TRP A 106 2.83 3.06 14.88
C TRP A 106 4.32 3.33 15.13
N SER A 107 4.98 2.40 15.82
CA SER A 107 6.42 2.39 16.04
C SER A 107 7.12 1.77 14.82
N LYS A 108 7.89 2.57 14.08
CA LYS A 108 8.88 2.04 13.14
C LYS A 108 9.96 1.34 13.97
N GLU A 109 9.99 0.00 13.93
CA GLU A 109 11.19 -0.74 14.31
C GLU A 109 12.20 -0.49 13.18
N GLU A 110 13.33 0.13 13.51
CA GLU A 110 14.42 0.33 12.57
C GLU A 110 15.16 -1.01 12.47
N ASP A 111 14.87 -1.76 11.40
CA ASP A 111 15.65 -2.93 11.03
C ASP A 111 17.06 -2.43 10.68
N GLY A 112 18.01 -2.62 11.60
CA GLY A 112 19.42 -2.29 11.40
C GLY A 112 20.00 -3.17 10.30
N ASP A 113 20.50 -2.54 9.24
CA ASP A 113 21.35 -3.19 8.25
C ASP A 113 22.63 -3.67 8.95
N GLU A 114 22.69 -4.95 9.33
CA GLU A 114 23.96 -5.61 9.65
C GLU A 114 24.75 -5.72 8.34
N ASP A 115 25.68 -4.79 8.15
CA ASP A 115 26.74 -4.87 7.14
C ASP A 115 27.45 -6.22 7.31
N ILE A 116 27.14 -7.18 6.44
CA ILE A 116 27.96 -8.38 6.30
C ILE A 116 29.25 -7.90 5.64
N GLU A 117 30.27 -7.62 6.46
CA GLU A 117 31.66 -7.55 6.01
C GLU A 117 31.99 -8.85 5.26
N GLU A 118 32.15 -8.75 3.94
CA GLU A 118 32.81 -9.77 3.13
C GLU A 118 34.28 -9.82 3.56
N ASP A 119 34.59 -10.70 4.51
CA ASP A 119 35.96 -11.14 4.80
C ASP A 119 36.27 -12.39 3.96
N THR A 120 37.41 -12.30 3.25
CA THR A 120 38.15 -13.36 2.51
C THR A 120 37.79 -13.63 1.04
#